data_AF-A0A095ANK1-F1
#
_entry.id   AF-A0A095ANK1-F1
#
_cell.length_a   1.000
_cell.length_b   1.000
_cell.length_c   1.000
_cell.angle_alpha   90.00
_cell.angle_beta   90.00
_cell.angle_gamma   90.00
#
_symmetry.space_group_name_H-M   'P 1'
#
loop_
_entity.id
_entity.type
_entity.pdbx_description
1 polymer ?
#
loop_
_entity_poly.entity_id
_entity_poly.type
_entity_poly.pdbx_seq_one_letter_code
_entity_poly.pdbx_strand_id
1 'polypeptide(L)'
;IDLSSNNLTWLPDDFWVLTNLRNVNLSNNRLRGVPVAFLHKSDRLSVLILNDNKLDSLPSILPSRQLNQLVVYNNPFLPSDLVVKPSDVALTLLSCASTSFLRSNWYPCLESILPWSLRIRLAVFRTCLCCRLRCGVNPYRILVSYKSWMNISCDRQSPPNILAYLCSERCLTTFSSNTWKYALD
;
A
#
# COMPACT_ATOMS: atom_id res chain seq x y z
N ILE A 1 -2.16 20.63 -1.71
CA ILE A 1 -3.45 20.54 -1.01
C ILE A 1 -3.16 20.37 0.47
N ASP A 2 -3.87 21.13 1.30
CA ASP A 2 -3.78 21.02 2.75
C ASP A 2 -5.12 20.55 3.30
N LEU A 3 -5.09 19.42 4.01
CA LEU A 3 -6.21 18.78 4.69
C LEU A 3 -5.82 18.47 6.15
N SER A 4 -4.79 19.14 6.68
CA SER A 4 -4.29 18.92 8.03
C SER A 4 -5.29 19.37 9.09
N SER A 5 -5.12 18.86 10.32
CA SER A 5 -5.91 19.25 11.50
C SER A 5 -7.42 19.02 11.33
N ASN A 6 -7.77 17.88 10.76
CA ASN A 6 -9.15 17.44 10.59
C ASN A 6 -9.38 16.13 11.38
N ASN A 7 -10.58 15.56 11.27
CA ASN A 7 -10.93 14.28 11.88
C ASN A 7 -11.00 13.15 10.84
N LEU A 8 -10.21 13.24 9.76
CA LEU A 8 -10.23 12.24 8.69
C LEU A 8 -9.73 10.89 9.23
N THR A 9 -10.56 9.86 9.10
CA THR A 9 -10.22 8.47 9.47
C THR A 9 -9.75 7.66 8.27
N TRP A 10 -10.17 8.04 7.07
CA TRP A 10 -9.82 7.44 5.79
C TRP A 10 -9.91 8.47 4.66
N LEU A 11 -9.19 8.24 3.57
CA LEU A 11 -9.31 8.99 2.32
C LEU A 11 -10.07 8.15 1.28
N PRO A 12 -10.80 8.76 0.34
CA PRO A 12 -11.43 8.02 -0.76
C PRO A 12 -10.41 7.14 -1.50
N ASP A 13 -10.82 5.93 -1.91
CA ASP A 13 -9.92 5.00 -2.59
C ASP A 13 -9.37 5.55 -3.93
N ASP A 14 -10.07 6.51 -4.53
CA ASP A 14 -9.70 7.21 -5.76
C ASP A 14 -9.02 8.56 -5.54
N PHE A 15 -8.62 8.90 -4.31
CA PHE A 15 -7.96 10.17 -3.98
C PHE A 15 -6.74 10.47 -4.88
N TRP A 16 -5.97 9.44 -5.24
CA TRP A 16 -4.75 9.57 -6.05
C TRP A 16 -4.98 9.64 -7.55
N VAL A 17 -6.23 9.66 -8.01
CA VAL A 17 -6.57 10.02 -9.41
C VAL A 17 -6.17 11.47 -9.72
N LEU A 18 -5.98 12.29 -8.69
CA LEU A 18 -5.47 13.66 -8.77
C LEU A 18 -3.96 13.68 -9.09
N THR A 19 -3.59 13.28 -10.31
CA THR A 19 -2.18 13.11 -10.75
C THR A 19 -1.32 14.38 -10.74
N ASN A 20 -1.94 15.55 -10.59
CA ASN A 20 -1.26 16.84 -10.52
C ASN A 20 -0.84 17.27 -9.10
N LEU A 21 -1.17 16.49 -8.07
CA LEU A 21 -0.77 16.80 -6.70
C LEU A 21 0.75 16.78 -6.57
N ARG A 22 1.30 17.85 -5.98
CA ARG A 22 2.74 17.98 -5.68
C ARG A 22 3.04 17.93 -4.19
N ASN A 23 2.24 18.64 -3.41
CA ASN A 23 2.38 18.76 -1.97
C ASN A 23 1.05 18.41 -1.33
N VAL A 24 1.02 17.39 -0.48
CA VAL A 24 -0.17 16.92 0.21
C VAL A 24 0.11 16.93 1.71
N ASN A 25 -0.63 17.76 2.44
CA ASN A 25 -0.57 17.82 3.89
C ASN A 25 -1.82 17.16 4.51
N LEU A 26 -1.61 16.09 5.26
CA LEU A 26 -2.62 15.28 5.93
C LEU A 26 -2.30 15.12 7.43
N SER A 27 -1.40 15.96 7.98
CA SER A 27 -1.01 15.87 9.39
C SER A 27 -2.18 16.13 10.33
N ASN A 28 -2.03 15.73 11.60
CA ASN A 28 -3.04 15.96 12.64
C ASN A 28 -4.43 15.45 12.24
N ASN A 29 -4.50 14.18 11.84
CA ASN A 29 -5.75 13.50 11.49
C ASN A 29 -5.85 12.18 12.26
N ARG A 30 -6.77 11.30 11.86
CA ARG A 30 -6.99 9.97 12.47
C ARG A 30 -6.83 8.85 11.45
N LEU A 31 -6.03 9.09 10.40
CA LEU A 31 -5.85 8.15 9.30
C LEU A 31 -5.20 6.88 9.82
N ARG A 32 -5.79 5.73 9.50
CA ARG A 32 -5.24 4.40 9.83
C ARG A 32 -4.42 3.80 8.72
N GLY A 33 -4.58 4.32 7.50
CA GLY A 33 -3.84 3.90 6.33
C GLY A 33 -3.96 4.94 5.22
N VAL A 34 -3.27 4.67 4.12
CA VAL A 34 -3.31 5.49 2.90
C VAL A 34 -3.93 4.65 1.79
N PRO A 35 -4.94 5.15 1.03
CA PRO A 35 -5.48 4.41 -0.10
C PRO A 35 -4.37 4.18 -1.12
N VAL A 36 -4.34 2.98 -1.67
CA VAL A 36 -3.26 2.52 -2.56
C VAL A 36 -3.67 2.49 -4.02
N ALA A 37 -4.97 2.49 -4.30
CA ALA A 37 -5.45 2.57 -5.67
C ALA A 37 -4.95 3.89 -6.30
N PHE A 38 -4.40 3.76 -7.50
CA PHE A 38 -3.85 4.87 -8.30
C PHE A 38 -2.72 5.69 -7.67
N LEU A 39 -2.23 5.36 -6.46
CA LEU A 39 -1.10 6.04 -5.83
C LEU A 39 0.15 6.05 -6.73
N HIS A 40 0.38 4.95 -7.46
CA HIS A 40 1.43 4.82 -8.47
C HIS A 40 1.29 5.77 -9.68
N LYS A 41 0.14 6.43 -9.88
CA LYS A 41 -0.07 7.45 -10.93
C LYS A 41 0.21 8.87 -10.46
N SER A 42 0.47 9.08 -9.16
CA SER A 42 0.78 10.39 -8.58
C SER A 42 2.26 10.75 -8.78
N ASP A 43 2.72 10.73 -10.04
CA ASP A 43 4.14 10.90 -10.42
C ASP A 43 4.70 12.30 -10.12
N ARG A 44 3.82 13.27 -9.84
CA ARG A 44 4.19 14.65 -9.51
C ARG A 44 4.29 14.91 -8.01
N LEU A 45 3.94 13.92 -7.18
CA LEU A 45 3.93 14.06 -5.73
C LEU A 45 5.37 14.14 -5.22
N SER A 46 5.70 15.28 -4.64
CA SER A 46 7.03 15.61 -4.13
C SER A 46 7.06 15.63 -2.60
N VAL A 47 5.99 16.10 -1.96
CA VAL A 47 5.89 16.21 -0.49
C VAL A 47 4.60 15.57 -0.01
N LEU A 48 4.73 14.63 0.93
CA LEU A 48 3.61 13.99 1.61
C LEU A 48 3.82 14.05 3.13
N ILE A 49 2.93 14.75 3.81
CA ILE A 49 2.97 14.98 5.26
C ILE A 49 1.83 14.20 5.91
N LEU A 50 2.17 13.27 6.80
CA LEU A 50 1.29 12.29 7.43
C LEU A 50 1.55 12.14 8.95
N ASN A 51 2.35 13.03 9.55
CA ASN A 51 2.59 12.98 10.99
C ASN A 51 1.31 13.16 11.81
N ASP A 52 1.34 12.74 13.07
CA ASP A 52 0.23 12.88 14.01
C ASP A 52 -1.06 12.24 13.48
N ASN A 53 -0.95 10.96 13.09
CA ASN A 53 -2.06 10.14 12.61
C ASN A 53 -2.11 8.82 13.39
N LYS A 54 -2.78 7.80 12.85
CA LYS A 54 -2.91 6.45 13.42
C LYS A 54 -2.46 5.37 12.44
N LEU A 55 -1.48 5.71 11.58
CA LEU A 55 -0.94 4.79 10.58
C LEU A 55 -0.22 3.63 11.27
N ASP A 56 -0.60 2.42 10.91
CA ASP A 56 0.03 1.18 11.39
C ASP A 56 1.18 0.72 10.49
N SER A 57 1.17 1.15 9.24
CA SER A 57 2.09 0.76 8.19
C SER A 57 2.03 1.75 7.03
N LEU A 58 3.02 1.67 6.13
CA LEU A 58 3.04 2.42 4.87
C LEU A 58 2.93 1.46 3.68
N PRO A 59 2.28 1.85 2.57
CA PRO A 59 2.12 0.93 1.45
C PRO A 59 3.41 0.76 0.65
N SER A 60 3.68 -0.47 0.17
CA SER A 60 4.87 -0.79 -0.62
C SER A 60 4.97 -0.10 -1.99
N ILE A 61 3.93 0.61 -2.40
CA ILE A 61 3.81 1.26 -3.72
C ILE A 61 3.90 2.79 -3.63
N LEU A 62 4.39 3.34 -2.51
CA LEU A 62 4.68 4.76 -2.42
C LEU A 62 5.61 5.20 -3.56
N PRO A 63 5.40 6.38 -4.16
CA PRO A 63 6.26 6.92 -5.23
C PRO A 63 7.60 7.41 -4.66
N SER A 64 8.40 6.49 -4.10
CA SER A 64 9.65 6.80 -3.39
C SER A 64 10.68 7.51 -4.26
N ARG A 65 10.66 7.29 -5.59
CA ARG A 65 11.57 7.94 -6.54
C ARG A 65 11.27 9.42 -6.77
N GLN A 66 10.02 9.85 -6.62
CA GLN A 66 9.60 11.24 -6.88
C GLN A 66 9.39 12.04 -5.57
N LEU A 67 9.21 11.34 -4.44
CA LEU A 67 9.05 11.96 -3.12
C LEU A 67 10.37 12.53 -2.60
N ASN A 68 10.44 13.86 -2.57
CA ASN A 68 11.51 14.60 -1.92
C ASN A 68 11.35 14.64 -0.40
N GLN A 69 10.12 14.58 0.11
CA GLN A 69 9.86 14.65 1.54
C GLN A 69 8.67 13.79 1.97
N LEU A 70 9.02 12.76 2.74
CA LEU A 70 8.24 11.88 3.57
C LEU A 70 8.06 12.27 5.05
N VAL A 71 6.94 12.78 5.57
CA VAL A 71 6.83 13.08 7.02
C VAL A 71 5.83 12.16 7.70
N VAL A 72 6.25 11.34 8.67
CA VAL A 72 5.40 10.29 9.27
C VAL A 72 5.59 10.08 10.77
N TYR A 73 6.34 10.95 11.46
CA TYR A 73 6.50 10.85 12.92
C TYR A 73 5.17 10.92 13.67
N ASN A 74 5.15 10.46 14.92
CA ASN A 74 3.97 10.32 15.76
C ASN A 74 2.85 9.49 15.10
N ASN A 75 3.22 8.29 14.61
CA ASN A 75 2.29 7.26 14.16
C ASN A 75 2.60 5.93 14.86
N PRO A 76 1.57 5.12 15.19
CA PRO A 76 1.73 3.85 15.88
C PRO A 76 2.12 2.72 14.92
N PHE A 77 3.29 2.82 14.28
CA PHE A 77 3.76 1.80 13.35
C PHE A 77 3.93 0.45 14.05
N LEU A 78 3.31 -0.57 13.47
CA LEU A 78 3.35 -1.94 13.98
C LEU A 78 4.70 -2.59 13.67
N PRO A 79 5.16 -3.57 14.48
CA PRO A 79 6.42 -4.28 14.27
C PRO A 79 6.41 -5.15 13.01
N SER A 80 7.59 -5.43 12.44
CA SER A 80 7.77 -6.18 11.19
C SER A 80 7.24 -7.61 11.22
N ASP A 81 7.13 -8.22 12.39
CA ASP A 81 6.86 -9.66 12.51
C ASP A 81 5.36 -10.02 12.34
N LEU A 82 4.53 -9.01 12.07
CA LEU A 82 3.10 -9.16 11.86
C LEU A 82 2.78 -9.80 10.51
N VAL A 83 2.06 -10.93 10.58
CA VAL A 83 1.51 -11.64 9.43
C VAL A 83 0.00 -11.75 9.58
N VAL A 84 -0.75 -11.17 8.65
CA VAL A 84 -2.21 -11.29 8.57
C VAL A 84 -2.57 -12.27 7.46
N LYS A 85 -3.17 -13.39 7.84
CA LYS A 85 -3.65 -14.40 6.90
C LYS A 85 -4.88 -13.90 6.12
N PRO A 86 -5.13 -14.42 4.89
CA PRO A 86 -6.39 -14.22 4.20
C PRO A 86 -7.54 -14.64 5.10
N SER A 87 -8.59 -13.83 5.14
CA SER A 87 -9.83 -14.18 5.84
C SER A 87 -10.45 -15.43 5.20
N ASP A 88 -10.93 -16.38 6.02
CA ASP A 88 -11.64 -17.63 5.59
C ASP A 88 -13.03 -17.37 4.97
N VAL A 89 -13.29 -16.13 4.54
CA VAL A 89 -14.53 -15.75 3.88
C VAL A 89 -14.68 -16.59 2.61
N ALA A 90 -15.86 -17.20 2.43
CA ALA A 90 -16.21 -17.96 1.23
C ALA A 90 -15.73 -17.22 -0.02
N LEU A 91 -15.02 -17.93 -0.90
CA LEU A 91 -14.51 -17.38 -2.16
C LEU A 91 -15.66 -16.73 -2.93
N THR A 92 -15.72 -15.40 -2.89
CA THR A 92 -16.70 -14.67 -3.69
C THR A 92 -16.30 -14.77 -5.16
N LEU A 93 -17.28 -14.68 -6.05
CA LEU A 93 -17.05 -14.54 -7.49
C LEU A 93 -16.01 -13.43 -7.78
N LEU A 94 -16.07 -12.33 -7.03
CA LEU A 94 -15.09 -11.25 -7.10
C LEU A 94 -13.67 -11.71 -6.73
N SER A 95 -13.51 -12.54 -5.70
CA SER A 95 -12.20 -13.07 -5.29
C SER A 95 -11.59 -14.01 -6.34
N CYS A 96 -12.40 -14.92 -6.90
CA CYS A 96 -11.99 -15.84 -7.96
C CYS A 96 -11.66 -15.09 -9.25
N ALA A 97 -12.55 -14.19 -9.67
CA ALA A 97 -12.37 -13.34 -10.84
C ALA A 97 -11.10 -12.50 -10.71
N SER A 98 -10.91 -11.78 -9.59
CA SER A 98 -9.71 -10.95 -9.39
C SER A 98 -8.42 -11.75 -9.49
N THR A 99 -8.38 -12.95 -8.93
CA THR A 99 -7.19 -13.80 -8.95
C THR A 99 -6.87 -14.30 -10.36
N SER A 100 -7.88 -14.66 -11.14
CA SER A 100 -7.72 -15.06 -12.53
C SER A 100 -7.30 -13.87 -13.42
N PHE A 101 -8.02 -12.74 -13.35
CA PHE A 101 -7.76 -11.55 -14.16
C PHE A 101 -6.38 -10.95 -13.92
N LEU A 102 -5.96 -10.89 -12.65
CA LEU A 102 -4.68 -10.28 -12.27
C LEU A 102 -3.49 -11.18 -12.60
N ARG A 103 -3.63 -12.51 -12.51
CA ARG A 103 -2.57 -13.46 -12.91
C ARG A 103 -2.36 -13.50 -14.41
N SER A 104 -3.43 -13.41 -15.21
CA SER A 104 -3.33 -13.43 -16.68
C SER A 104 -2.95 -12.07 -17.27
N ASN A 105 -2.69 -11.05 -16.44
CA ASN A 105 -2.38 -9.68 -16.85
C ASN A 105 -3.42 -9.06 -17.79
N TRP A 106 -4.69 -9.44 -17.67
CA TRP A 106 -5.78 -8.92 -18.52
C TRP A 106 -6.29 -7.55 -18.08
N TYR A 107 -5.86 -7.06 -16.91
CA TYR A 107 -6.30 -5.77 -16.36
C TYR A 107 -6.15 -4.59 -17.34
N PRO A 108 -5.01 -4.39 -18.05
CA PRO A 108 -4.88 -3.28 -19.00
C PRO A 108 -5.93 -3.30 -20.12
N CYS A 109 -6.32 -4.49 -20.59
CA CYS A 109 -7.31 -4.66 -21.66
C CYS A 109 -8.74 -4.47 -21.16
N LEU A 110 -9.01 -4.70 -19.87
CA LEU A 110 -10.35 -4.63 -19.28
C LEU A 110 -10.62 -3.32 -18.55
N GLU A 111 -9.59 -2.52 -18.26
CA GLU A 111 -9.73 -1.25 -17.53
C GLU A 111 -10.74 -0.30 -18.22
N SER A 112 -10.87 -0.34 -19.54
CA SER A 112 -11.83 0.46 -20.30
C SER A 112 -13.27 -0.03 -20.23
N ILE A 113 -13.49 -1.33 -19.93
CA ILE A 113 -14.81 -1.98 -19.98
C ILE A 113 -15.42 -2.11 -18.58
N LEU A 114 -14.59 -2.15 -17.54
CA LEU A 114 -15.05 -2.32 -16.17
C LEU A 114 -15.71 -1.05 -15.63
N PRO A 115 -16.83 -1.16 -14.89
CA PRO A 115 -17.40 -0.05 -14.12
C PRO A 115 -16.37 0.57 -13.17
N TRP A 116 -16.45 1.89 -12.96
CA TRP A 116 -15.48 2.65 -12.15
C TRP A 116 -15.24 2.06 -10.76
N SER A 117 -16.30 1.67 -10.06
CA SER A 117 -16.21 1.05 -8.73
C SER A 117 -15.41 -0.26 -8.72
N LEU A 118 -15.49 -1.05 -9.78
CA LEU A 118 -14.71 -2.28 -9.93
C LEU A 118 -13.26 -1.97 -10.32
N ARG A 119 -13.04 -0.94 -11.15
CA ARG A 119 -11.70 -0.46 -11.48
C ARG A 119 -10.95 -0.06 -10.22
N ILE A 120 -11.55 0.77 -9.35
CA ILE A 120 -10.91 1.17 -8.08
C ILE A 120 -10.51 -0.04 -7.23
N ARG A 121 -11.43 -0.99 -7.05
CA ARG A 121 -11.18 -2.21 -6.25
C ARG A 121 -10.06 -3.07 -6.81
N LEU A 122 -9.91 -3.11 -8.14
CA LEU A 122 -8.89 -3.89 -8.83
C LEU A 122 -7.60 -3.10 -9.12
N ALA A 123 -7.65 -1.76 -9.03
CA ALA A 123 -6.52 -0.85 -9.25
C ALA A 123 -5.49 -0.86 -8.11
N VAL A 124 -5.74 -1.67 -7.08
CA VAL A 124 -4.76 -1.95 -6.05
C VAL A 124 -3.73 -2.92 -6.61
N PHE A 125 -2.60 -2.38 -7.09
CA PHE A 125 -1.44 -3.17 -7.50
C PHE A 125 -0.85 -3.88 -6.28
N ARG A 126 -1.33 -5.09 -6.01
CA ARG A 126 -0.75 -5.98 -5.00
C ARG A 126 0.21 -6.91 -5.69
N THR A 127 1.43 -6.48 -5.91
CA THR A 127 2.45 -7.38 -6.45
C THR A 127 2.94 -8.27 -5.33
N CYS A 128 2.91 -9.58 -5.53
CA CYS A 128 3.45 -10.54 -4.57
C CYS A 128 4.94 -10.26 -4.39
N LEU A 129 5.37 -10.03 -3.15
CA LEU A 129 6.77 -9.76 -2.83
C LEU A 129 7.69 -10.93 -3.24
N CYS A 130 7.17 -12.16 -3.17
CA CYS A 130 7.93 -13.37 -3.47
C CYS A 130 8.00 -13.70 -4.97
N CYS A 131 6.85 -13.87 -5.64
CA CYS A 131 6.79 -14.37 -7.02
C CYS A 131 6.58 -13.29 -8.08
N ARG A 132 6.42 -12.03 -7.67
CA ARG A 132 6.16 -10.86 -8.54
C ARG A 132 4.86 -10.92 -9.36
N LEU A 133 4.06 -11.97 -9.21
CA LEU A 133 2.71 -12.04 -9.77
C LEU A 133 1.74 -11.16 -8.97
N ARG A 134 0.68 -10.67 -9.62
CA ARG A 134 -0.36 -9.91 -8.94
C ARG A 134 -1.19 -10.80 -8.02
N CYS A 135 -1.31 -10.39 -6.77
CA CYS A 135 -2.19 -10.96 -5.76
C CYS A 135 -3.66 -10.60 -6.04
N GLY A 136 -4.58 -11.49 -5.69
CA GLY A 136 -6.02 -11.20 -5.72
C GLY A 136 -6.47 -10.23 -4.60
N VAL A 137 -7.78 -10.08 -4.44
CA VAL A 137 -8.39 -9.18 -3.43
C VAL A 137 -8.24 -9.63 -1.97
N ASN A 138 -7.79 -10.87 -1.71
CA ASN A 138 -7.59 -11.41 -0.35
C ASN A 138 -6.21 -12.11 -0.18
N PRO A 139 -5.08 -11.39 -0.26
CA PRO A 139 -3.75 -11.96 -0.07
C PRO A 139 -3.34 -11.99 1.41
N TYR A 140 -2.27 -12.71 1.69
CA TYR A 140 -1.53 -12.54 2.93
C TYR A 140 -0.94 -11.12 2.97
N ARG A 141 -1.01 -10.49 4.13
CA ARG A 141 -0.38 -9.19 4.38
C ARG A 141 0.74 -9.40 5.38
N ILE A 142 1.89 -8.83 5.09
CA ILE A 142 3.07 -8.88 5.93
C ILE A 142 3.62 -7.47 6.10
N LEU A 143 4.28 -7.23 7.22
CA LEU A 143 5.07 -6.02 7.42
C LEU A 143 6.54 -6.33 7.15
N VAL A 144 7.22 -5.41 6.49
CA VAL A 144 8.63 -5.56 6.15
C VAL A 144 9.36 -4.29 6.53
N SER A 145 10.48 -4.42 7.22
CA SER A 145 11.37 -3.29 7.47
C SER A 145 11.95 -2.80 6.14
N TYR A 146 11.96 -1.49 5.95
CA TYR A 146 12.56 -0.90 4.77
C TYR A 146 13.91 -0.28 5.13
N LYS A 147 14.93 -0.54 4.31
CA LYS A 147 16.34 -0.24 4.65
C LYS A 147 16.84 1.14 4.23
N SER A 148 16.30 1.76 3.18
CA SER A 148 16.86 3.00 2.60
C SER A 148 15.83 4.12 2.45
N TRP A 149 15.61 4.91 3.51
CA TRP A 149 14.65 6.02 3.50
C TRP A 149 15.40 7.36 3.52
N MET A 150 16.09 7.72 2.43
CA MET A 150 16.90 8.96 2.39
C MET A 150 16.07 10.24 2.65
N ASN A 151 14.75 10.19 2.44
CA ASN A 151 13.87 11.36 2.48
C ASN A 151 12.69 11.22 3.47
N ILE A 152 12.72 10.29 4.45
CA ILE A 152 11.69 10.22 5.50
C ILE A 152 12.12 10.84 6.82
N SER A 153 11.27 11.73 7.33
CA SER A 153 11.23 12.18 8.72
C SER A 153 10.29 11.27 9.52
N CYS A 154 10.85 10.38 10.34
CA CYS A 154 10.12 9.45 11.22
C CYS A 154 10.75 9.38 12.62
N ASP A 155 10.03 8.77 13.56
CA ASP A 155 10.54 8.55 14.91
C ASP A 155 11.64 7.50 14.92
N ARG A 156 12.81 7.83 15.48
CA ARG A 156 13.96 6.90 15.53
C ARG A 156 13.66 5.60 16.27
N GLN A 157 12.72 5.63 17.22
CA GLN A 157 12.35 4.47 18.05
C GLN A 157 11.27 3.59 17.41
N SER A 158 10.53 4.11 16.43
CA SER A 158 9.44 3.40 15.74
C SER A 158 9.49 3.74 14.24
N PRO A 159 10.46 3.17 13.50
CA PRO A 159 10.53 3.38 12.07
C PRO A 159 9.31 2.77 11.39
N PRO A 160 8.83 3.37 10.29
CA PRO A 160 7.69 2.85 9.55
C PRO A 160 8.01 1.49 8.93
N ASN A 161 7.11 0.54 9.10
CA ASN A 161 7.15 -0.73 8.38
C ASN A 161 6.23 -0.68 7.16
N ILE A 162 6.62 -1.45 6.14
CA ILE A 162 5.97 -1.45 4.85
C ILE A 162 5.04 -2.64 4.71
N LEU A 163 3.79 -2.34 4.41
CA LEU A 163 2.76 -3.31 4.06
C LEU A 163 3.06 -3.90 2.69
N ALA A 164 3.42 -5.18 2.69
CA ALA A 164 3.62 -5.99 1.49
C ALA A 164 2.66 -7.19 1.45
N TYR A 165 2.57 -7.82 0.28
CA TYR A 165 1.57 -8.85 0.01
C TYR A 165 2.21 -10.15 -0.48
N LEU A 166 1.63 -11.28 -0.10
CA LEU A 166 1.98 -12.62 -0.61
C LEU A 166 0.74 -13.33 -1.14
N CYS A 167 0.86 -13.98 -2.30
CA CYS A 167 -0.29 -14.51 -3.03
C CYS A 167 -0.77 -15.90 -2.56
N SER A 168 0.01 -16.60 -1.75
CA SER A 168 -0.28 -17.97 -1.31
C SER A 168 0.56 -18.38 -0.11
N GLU A 169 0.15 -19.45 0.56
CA GLU A 169 0.93 -20.08 1.63
C GLU A 169 2.32 -20.49 1.16
N ARG A 170 2.46 -21.02 -0.06
CA ARG A 170 3.77 -21.31 -0.67
C ARG A 170 4.69 -20.08 -0.70
N CYS A 171 4.16 -18.90 -1.05
CA CYS A 171 4.95 -17.66 -1.02
C CYS A 171 5.27 -17.21 0.40
N LEU A 172 4.37 -17.44 1.36
CA LEU A 172 4.62 -17.19 2.78
C LEU A 172 5.76 -18.06 3.32
N THR A 173 5.76 -19.35 3.04
CA THR A 173 6.84 -20.25 3.45
C THR A 173 8.16 -19.83 2.82
N THR A 174 8.18 -19.56 1.51
CA THR A 174 9.40 -19.09 0.81
C THR A 174 9.94 -17.77 1.37
N PHE A 175 9.05 -16.82 1.67
CA PHE A 175 9.42 -15.56 2.32
C PHE A 175 10.01 -15.81 3.71
N SER A 176 9.34 -16.64 4.53
CA SER A 176 9.77 -16.94 5.90
C SER A 176 11.13 -17.64 5.93
N SER A 177 11.44 -18.49 4.95
CA SER A 177 12.74 -19.15 4.83
C SER A 177 13.85 -18.22 4.33
N ASN A 178 13.53 -17.08 3.71
CA ASN A 178 14.50 -16.19 3.07
C ASN A 178 14.18 -14.70 3.29
N THR A 179 13.83 -14.29 4.50
CA THR A 179 13.37 -12.93 4.81
C THR A 179 14.36 -11.85 4.35
N TRP A 180 15.65 -12.10 4.50
CA TRP A 180 16.74 -11.20 4.09
C TRP A 180 16.73 -10.83 2.59
N LYS A 181 16.23 -11.73 1.73
CA LYS A 181 16.15 -11.54 0.28
C LYS A 181 15.03 -10.57 -0.13
N TYR A 182 14.05 -10.37 0.74
CA TYR A 182 12.84 -9.60 0.47
C TYR A 182 12.78 -8.28 1.24
N ALA A 183 13.87 -7.90 1.90
CA ALA A 183 14.01 -6.55 2.42
C ALA A 183 13.82 -5.55 1.27
N LEU A 184 12.98 -4.54 1.52
CA LEU A 184 12.74 -3.48 0.54
C LEU A 184 13.80 -2.38 0.72
N ASP A 185 14.41 -2.00 -0.39
CA ASP A 185 15.38 -0.90 -0.54
C ASP A 185 14.76 0.25 -1.33
#